data_AF-D1Z0H3-F1
#
_entry.id   AF-D1Z0H3-F1
#
_cell.length_a   1.000
_cell.length_b   1.000
_cell.length_c   1.000
_cell.angle_alpha   90.00
_cell.angle_beta   90.00
_cell.angle_gamma   90.00
#
_symmetry.space_group_name_H-M   'P 1'
#
loop_
_entity.id
_entity.type
_entity.pdbx_description
1 polymer ?
#
loop_
_entity_poly.entity_id
_entity_poly.type
_entity_poly.pdbx_seq_one_letter_code
_entity_poly.pdbx_strand_id
1 'polypeptide(L)'
;MDVVIITGRRGEAFVSGRVVARIGQWDVRSFPDGGWDGSCECEWYAGSDPGAFGLLKGPGIEVSLRLIDHNETAHEGVAMAAPDGDVKMLGDVALLDLILKGSGPVRHA
;
A
#
# COMPACT_ATOMS: atom_id res chain seq x y z
N MET A 1 17.99 -18.31 0.38
CA MET A 1 17.28 -17.21 1.08
C MET A 1 15.84 -17.61 1.13
N ASP A 2 15.21 -17.46 2.29
CA ASP A 2 13.83 -17.87 2.53
C ASP A 2 12.88 -16.70 2.32
N VAL A 3 11.59 -16.99 2.12
CA VAL A 3 10.53 -15.97 2.07
C VAL A 3 10.38 -15.35 3.46
N VAL A 4 10.40 -14.03 3.55
CA VAL A 4 10.24 -13.29 4.81
C VAL A 4 8.86 -12.65 4.85
N ILE A 5 8.14 -12.79 5.96
CA ILE A 5 6.85 -12.14 6.20
C ILE A 5 7.05 -10.99 7.19
N ILE A 6 6.61 -9.80 6.80
CA ILE A 6 6.61 -8.59 7.63
C ILE A 6 5.17 -8.13 7.77
N THR A 7 4.74 -7.78 8.97
CA THR A 7 3.38 -7.27 9.23
C THR A 7 3.42 -5.96 9.99
N GLY A 8 2.40 -5.14 9.79
CA GLY A 8 2.27 -3.88 10.50
C GLY A 8 0.84 -3.38 10.57
N ARG A 9 0.70 -2.21 11.18
CA ARG A 9 -0.60 -1.62 11.54
C ARG A 9 -0.77 -0.17 11.07
N ARG A 10 0.26 0.38 10.44
CA ARG A 10 0.31 1.78 10.00
C ARG A 10 1.13 1.87 8.72
N GLY A 11 0.76 2.80 7.87
CA GLY A 11 1.56 3.20 6.72
C GLY A 11 0.89 4.32 5.94
N GLU A 12 1.57 4.76 4.91
CA GLU A 12 1.12 5.81 3.99
C GLU A 12 1.44 5.39 2.56
N ALA A 13 0.50 5.64 1.66
CA ALA A 13 0.72 5.52 0.22
C ALA A 13 0.87 6.92 -0.39
N PHE A 14 1.84 7.05 -1.29
CA PHE A 14 2.18 8.29 -1.95
C PHE A 14 2.05 8.15 -3.46
N VAL A 15 1.48 9.18 -4.08
CA VAL A 15 1.48 9.37 -5.53
C VAL A 15 2.08 10.74 -5.80
N SER A 16 3.10 10.81 -6.67
CA SER A 16 3.81 12.05 -6.98
C SER A 16 4.29 12.83 -5.73
N GLY A 17 4.72 12.10 -4.69
CA GLY A 17 5.24 12.66 -3.44
C GLY A 17 4.18 13.18 -2.44
N ARG A 18 2.89 13.00 -2.71
CA ARG A 18 1.79 13.39 -1.81
C ARG A 18 1.13 12.17 -1.20
N VAL A 19 0.80 12.23 0.09
CA VAL A 19 0.01 11.20 0.77
C VAL A 19 -1.39 11.18 0.19
N VAL A 20 -1.80 10.05 -0.39
CA VAL A 20 -3.15 9.85 -0.96
C VAL A 20 -3.98 8.83 -0.17
N ALA A 21 -3.31 7.99 0.63
CA ALA A 21 -3.96 7.01 1.48
C ALA A 21 -3.22 6.80 2.80
N ARG A 22 -3.99 6.50 3.85
CA ARG A 22 -3.47 5.91 5.08
C ARG A 22 -3.71 4.41 5.05
N ILE A 23 -2.70 3.67 5.51
CA ILE A 23 -2.70 2.22 5.56
C ILE A 23 -2.85 1.82 7.02
N GLY A 24 -3.85 0.98 7.29
CA GLY A 24 -4.08 0.35 8.58
C GLY A 24 -3.26 -0.93 8.68
N GLN A 25 -3.95 -2.06 8.84
CA GLN A 25 -3.30 -3.38 8.89
C GLN A 25 -2.72 -3.76 7.51
N TRP A 26 -1.52 -4.32 7.51
CA TRP A 26 -0.85 -4.77 6.30
C TRP A 26 0.09 -5.97 6.55
N ASP A 27 0.33 -6.74 5.50
CA ASP A 27 1.32 -7.81 5.44
C ASP A 27 2.08 -7.79 4.12
N VAL A 28 3.37 -8.11 4.16
CA VAL A 28 4.24 -8.23 2.99
C VAL A 28 5.04 -9.52 3.06
N ARG A 29 5.06 -10.25 1.94
CA ARG A 29 5.88 -11.43 1.66
C ARG A 29 7.01 -11.02 0.73
N SER A 30 8.23 -10.93 1.26
CA SER A 30 9.44 -10.65 0.47
C SER A 30 10.08 -11.94 -0.03
N PHE A 31 10.39 -11.97 -1.33
CA PHE A 31 10.98 -13.11 -2.01
C PHE A 31 12.51 -12.94 -2.22
N PRO A 32 13.26 -14.05 -2.37
CA PRO A 32 14.72 -14.02 -2.56
C PRO A 32 15.21 -13.30 -3.82
N ASP A 33 14.38 -13.18 -4.84
CA ASP A 33 14.67 -12.48 -6.09
C ASP A 33 14.51 -10.95 -5.97
N GLY A 34 14.12 -10.46 -4.78
CA GLY A 34 13.88 -9.05 -4.51
C GLY A 34 12.48 -8.59 -4.90
N GLY A 35 11.59 -9.48 -5.38
CA GLY A 35 10.16 -9.18 -5.50
C GLY A 35 9.46 -9.27 -4.14
N TRP A 36 8.26 -8.69 -4.05
CA TRP A 36 7.40 -8.91 -2.89
C TRP A 36 5.92 -8.73 -3.26
N ASP A 37 5.07 -9.50 -2.60
CA ASP A 37 3.61 -9.36 -2.67
C ASP A 37 3.10 -8.95 -1.28
N GLY A 38 2.05 -8.15 -1.22
CA GLY A 38 1.46 -7.75 0.06
C GLY A 38 -0.03 -7.50 -0.04
N SER A 39 -0.65 -7.33 1.12
CA SER A 39 -2.03 -6.89 1.25
C SER A 39 -2.14 -5.83 2.33
N CYS A 40 -3.09 -4.91 2.17
CA CYS A 40 -3.36 -3.91 3.19
C CYS A 40 -4.76 -3.32 3.15
N GLU A 41 -5.26 -2.91 4.32
CA GLU A 41 -6.47 -2.11 4.47
C GLU A 41 -6.12 -0.63 4.31
N CYS A 42 -6.84 0.09 3.45
CA CYS A 42 -6.55 1.48 3.14
C CYS A 42 -7.76 2.40 3.27
N GLU A 43 -7.50 3.58 3.83
CA GLU A 43 -8.36 4.75 3.77
C GLU A 43 -7.80 5.74 2.75
N TRP A 44 -8.49 5.90 1.62
CA TRP A 44 -8.14 6.85 0.58
C TRP A 44 -8.99 8.11 0.67
N TYR A 45 -8.34 9.26 0.58
CA TYR A 45 -9.00 10.56 0.73
C TYR A 45 -9.26 11.16 -0.66
N ALA A 46 -10.49 11.01 -1.17
CA ALA A 46 -10.84 11.46 -2.53
C ALA A 46 -10.59 12.97 -2.75
N GLY A 47 -10.73 13.78 -1.71
CA GLY A 47 -10.48 15.22 -1.76
C GLY A 47 -9.01 15.63 -1.85
N SER A 48 -8.07 14.73 -1.58
CA SER A 48 -6.62 15.01 -1.64
C SER A 48 -6.04 14.83 -3.05
N ASP A 49 -6.54 13.83 -3.78
CA ASP A 49 -6.19 13.57 -5.18
C ASP A 49 -7.30 12.76 -5.89
N PRO A 50 -8.25 13.45 -6.58
CA PRO A 50 -9.32 12.79 -7.32
C PRO A 50 -8.82 11.89 -8.46
N GLY A 51 -7.64 12.18 -9.02
CA GLY A 51 -7.02 11.38 -10.08
C GLY A 51 -6.52 10.05 -9.53
N ALA A 52 -5.84 10.09 -8.38
CA ALA A 52 -5.40 8.89 -7.68
C ALA A 52 -6.61 8.03 -7.25
N PHE A 53 -7.70 8.64 -6.78
CA PHE A 53 -8.93 7.89 -6.47
C PHE A 53 -9.57 7.23 -7.71
N GLY A 54 -9.54 7.89 -8.87
CA GLY A 54 -9.99 7.26 -10.12
C GLY A 54 -9.16 6.04 -10.50
N LEU A 55 -7.86 6.09 -10.24
CA LEU A 55 -6.92 5.00 -10.51
C LEU A 55 -7.09 3.80 -9.57
N LEU A 56 -7.59 3.99 -8.34
CA LEU A 56 -7.98 2.89 -7.45
C LEU A 56 -9.06 1.98 -8.03
N LYS A 57 -9.92 2.52 -8.90
CA LYS A 57 -10.99 1.74 -9.56
C LYS A 57 -10.50 1.07 -10.85
N GLY A 58 -9.24 1.29 -11.21
CA GLY A 58 -8.60 0.75 -12.40
C GLY A 58 -7.82 -0.54 -12.14
N PRO A 59 -7.17 -1.11 -13.17
CA PRO A 59 -6.44 -2.38 -13.09
C PRO A 59 -5.13 -2.31 -12.28
N GLY A 60 -4.78 -1.13 -11.75
CA GLY A 60 -3.63 -0.95 -10.87
C GLY A 60 -3.02 0.45 -10.98
N ILE A 61 -2.47 0.95 -9.88
CA ILE A 61 -1.74 2.22 -9.79
C ILE A 61 -0.38 1.98 -9.16
N GLU A 62 0.67 2.61 -9.69
CA GLU A 62 1.97 2.65 -9.03
C GLU A 62 1.92 3.63 -7.85
N VAL A 63 2.25 3.12 -6.66
CA VAL A 63 2.33 3.90 -5.42
C VAL A 63 3.69 3.70 -4.77
N SER A 64 4.23 4.77 -4.22
CA SER A 64 5.31 4.65 -3.23
C SER A 64 4.68 4.42 -1.86
N LEU A 65 5.31 3.59 -1.04
CA LEU A 65 4.79 3.16 0.24
C LEU A 65 5.79 3.47 1.34
N ARG A 66 5.27 3.90 2.48
CA ARG A 66 6.00 3.92 3.75
C ARG A 66 5.18 3.13 4.76
N LEU A 67 5.64 1.94 5.10
CA LEU A 67 4.97 0.99 5.97
C LEU A 67 5.68 0.95 7.32
N ILE A 68 4.93 0.90 8.42
CA ILE A 68 5.46 0.87 9.79
C ILE A 68 5.01 -0.43 10.44
N ASP A 69 5.98 -1.28 10.78
CA ASP A 69 5.72 -2.58 11.39
C ASP A 69 5.39 -2.47 12.88
N HIS A 70 5.11 -3.61 13.52
CA HIS A 70 4.78 -3.65 14.95
C HIS A 70 5.94 -3.25 15.87
N ASN A 71 7.17 -3.24 15.37
CA ASN A 71 8.36 -2.80 16.11
C ASN A 71 8.66 -1.31 15.84
N GLU A 72 7.73 -0.58 15.22
CA GLU A 72 7.89 0.82 14.80
C GLU A 72 9.07 1.03 13.83
N THR A 73 9.45 -0.02 13.09
CA THR A 73 10.46 0.08 12.03
C THR A 73 9.78 0.50 10.73
N ALA A 74 10.39 1.46 10.03
CA ALA A 74 9.89 1.98 8.77
C ALA A 74 10.44 1.16 7.58
N HIS A 75 9.56 0.89 6.63
CA HIS A 75 9.77 0.06 5.46
C HIS A 75 9.30 0.83 4.23
N GLU A 76 10.20 1.09 3.29
CA GLU A 76 9.88 1.84 2.07
C GLU A 76 9.95 0.94 0.83
N GLY A 77 9.02 1.15 -0.10
CA GLY A 77 8.94 0.39 -1.34
C GLY A 77 8.04 1.03 -2.39
N VAL A 78 8.10 0.52 -3.60
CA VAL A 78 7.19 0.90 -4.70
C VAL A 78 6.40 -0.34 -5.11
N ALA A 79 5.10 -0.18 -5.29
CA ALA A 79 4.21 -1.27 -5.68
C ALA A 79 3.16 -0.83 -6.67
N MET A 80 2.75 -1.77 -7.51
CA MET A 80 1.46 -1.72 -8.19
C MET A 80 0.39 -2.13 -7.18
N ALA A 81 -0.50 -1.20 -6.83
CA ALA A 81 -1.64 -1.42 -5.98
C ALA A 81 -2.90 -1.63 -6.80
N ALA A 82 -3.64 -2.70 -6.52
CA ALA A 82 -4.93 -2.99 -7.12
C ALA A 82 -5.99 -3.25 -6.04
N PRO A 83 -7.25 -2.85 -6.24
CA PRO A 83 -8.32 -3.13 -5.29
C PRO A 83 -8.57 -4.64 -5.18
N ASP A 84 -8.73 -5.11 -3.95
CA ASP A 84 -9.22 -6.45 -3.64
C ASP A 84 -10.70 -6.38 -3.24
N GLY A 85 -11.56 -6.48 -4.25
CA GLY A 85 -13.01 -6.40 -4.08
C GLY A 85 -13.59 -4.99 -4.20
N ASP A 86 -14.75 -4.80 -3.57
CA ASP A 86 -15.56 -3.59 -3.74
C ASP A 86 -15.09 -2.44 -2.84
N VAL A 87 -14.94 -1.26 -3.44
CA VAL A 87 -14.64 -0.02 -2.72
C VAL A 87 -15.87 0.44 -1.94
N LYS A 88 -15.73 0.63 -0.63
CA LYS A 88 -16.77 1.21 0.23
C LYS A 88 -16.53 2.70 0.43
N MET A 89 -17.58 3.50 0.52
CA MET A 89 -17.49 4.94 0.74
C MET A 89 -18.05 5.30 2.12
N LEU A 90 -17.32 6.09 2.89
CA LEU A 90 -17.76 6.70 4.15
C LEU A 90 -17.57 8.23 4.05
N GLY A 91 -18.61 8.93 3.59
CA GLY A 91 -18.47 10.34 3.19
C GLY A 91 -17.50 10.47 2.02
N ASP A 92 -16.46 11.30 2.19
CA ASP A 92 -15.42 11.55 1.18
C ASP A 92 -14.21 10.60 1.29
N VAL A 93 -14.29 9.61 2.18
CA VAL A 93 -13.24 8.60 2.38
C VAL A 93 -13.65 7.30 1.70
N ALA A 94 -12.74 6.75 0.91
CA ALA A 94 -12.87 5.43 0.32
C ALA A 94 -12.11 4.40 1.16
N LEU A 95 -12.80 3.33 1.52
CA LEU A 95 -12.27 2.19 2.26
C LEU A 95 -12.17 1.01 1.32
N LEU A 96 -10.98 0.42 1.21
CA LEU A 96 -10.77 -0.78 0.43
C LEU A 96 -9.54 -1.56 0.91
N ASP A 97 -9.58 -2.86 0.64
CA ASP A 97 -8.40 -3.71 0.71
C ASP A 97 -7.63 -3.62 -0.61
N LEU A 98 -6.31 -3.65 -0.53
CA LEU A 98 -5.41 -3.61 -1.67
C LEU A 98 -4.57 -4.87 -1.73
N ILE A 99 -4.37 -5.38 -2.93
CA ILE A 99 -3.26 -6.27 -3.27
C ILE A 99 -2.11 -5.40 -3.79
N LEU A 100 -0.94 -5.59 -3.20
CA LEU A 100 0.29 -4.90 -3.53
C LEU A 100 1.23 -5.87 -4.24
N LYS A 101 1.82 -5.41 -5.34
CA LYS A 101 2.87 -6.13 -6.05
C LYS A 101 4.06 -5.22 -6.27
N GLY A 102 5.11 -5.44 -5.50
CA GLY A 102 6.30 -4.60 -5.50
C GLY A 102 7.48 -5.19 -6.25
N SER A 103 8.38 -4.30 -6.63
CA SER A 103 9.67 -4.65 -7.24
C SER A 103 10.82 -4.00 -6.47
N GLY A 104 11.87 -4.78 -6.22
CA GLY A 104 12.99 -4.38 -5.38
C GLY A 104 12.72 -4.61 -3.89
N PRO A 105 13.77 -4.65 -3.06
CA PRO A 105 13.63 -4.95 -1.63
C PRO A 105 12.82 -3.86 -0.94
N VAL A 106 11.92 -4.25 -0.06
CA VAL A 106 11.37 -3.34 0.95
C VAL A 106 12.55 -2.94 1.85
N ARG A 107 12.92 -1.66 1.82
CA ARG A 107 14.11 -1.17 2.52
C ARG A 107 13.74 -0.70 3.90
N HIS A 108 14.58 -1.01 4.88
CA HIS A 108 14.57 -0.31 6.16
C HIS A 108 15.00 1.14 5.94
N ALA A 109 14.16 2.09 6.36
CA ALA A 109 14.43 3.52 6.31
C ALA A 109 14.94 4.05 7.66
#